data_AF-A0A1Y2D509-F1
#
_entry.id   AF-A0A1Y2D509-F1
#
_cell.length_a   1.000
_cell.length_b   1.000
_cell.length_c   1.000
_cell.angle_alpha   90.00
_cell.angle_beta   90.00
_cell.angle_gamma   90.00
#
_symmetry.space_group_name_H-M   'P 1'
#
loop_
_entity.id
_entity.type
_entity.pdbx_description
1 polymer ?
#
loop_
_entity_poly.entity_id
_entity_poly.type
_entity_poly.pdbx_seq_one_letter_code
_entity_poly.pdbx_strand_id
1 'polypeptide(L)'
;MYSLHSLEDFVPITLSGHRNIVISAFFSNDQETVYTVSKDGTIFVWKDPDSEKMQNDDDLPENMQQALKRTRIDIESNTRKRKYRRWWVTQREYFNQIKVQCANFHIQNNLLVVGFTSGIFGLYKLPDFKNIHTL
;
A
#
# COMPACT_ATOMS: atom_id res chain seq x y z
N MET A 1 1.59 11.20 -0.92
CA MET A 1 2.94 10.94 -0.36
C MET A 1 3.80 12.15 -0.66
N TYR A 2 4.46 12.67 0.35
CA TYR A 2 5.25 13.91 0.27
C TYR A 2 6.64 13.66 0.83
N SER A 3 7.62 14.39 0.31
CA SER A 3 8.97 14.44 0.85
C SER A 3 9.12 15.68 1.74
N LEU A 4 9.99 15.61 2.75
CA LEU A 4 10.30 16.76 3.60
C LEU A 4 11.06 17.85 2.82
N HIS A 5 11.94 17.44 1.90
CA HIS A 5 12.73 18.31 1.04
C HIS A 5 12.45 18.01 -0.43
N SER A 6 12.74 18.97 -1.30
CA SER A 6 12.71 18.74 -2.74
C SER A 6 13.79 17.72 -3.10
N LEU A 7 13.38 16.62 -3.72
CA LEU A 7 14.28 15.62 -4.31
C LEU A 7 14.13 15.73 -5.82
N GLU A 8 15.24 15.75 -6.56
CA GLU A 8 15.25 16.01 -8.01
C GLU A 8 14.34 15.06 -8.80
N ASP A 9 14.25 13.80 -8.34
CA ASP A 9 13.49 12.71 -8.97
C ASP A 9 12.20 12.34 -8.23
N PHE A 10 11.77 13.13 -7.24
CA PHE A 10 10.53 12.85 -6.52
C PHE A 10 9.38 13.69 -7.05
N VAL A 11 8.34 13.01 -7.53
CA VAL A 11 7.04 13.61 -7.82
C VAL A 11 6.06 13.14 -6.74
N PRO A 12 5.37 14.05 -6.02
CA PRO A 12 4.34 13.66 -5.08
C PRO A 12 3.26 12.81 -5.74
N ILE A 13 2.93 11.67 -5.11
CA ILE A 13 1.97 10.70 -5.64
C ILE A 13 0.75 10.61 -4.72
N THR A 14 -0.43 10.50 -5.32
CA THR A 14 -1.69 10.21 -4.64
C THR A 14 -2.03 8.73 -4.82
N LEU A 15 -2.28 8.04 -3.70
CA LEU A 15 -2.75 6.66 -3.69
C LEU A 15 -4.29 6.67 -3.61
N SER A 16 -4.96 6.36 -4.71
CA SER A 16 -6.42 6.42 -4.83
C SER A 16 -7.02 5.04 -5.08
N GLY A 17 -8.08 4.68 -4.36
CA GLY A 17 -8.81 3.43 -4.61
C GLY A 17 -9.76 2.98 -3.50
N HIS A 18 -9.60 3.47 -2.27
CA HIS A 18 -10.55 3.19 -1.20
C HIS A 18 -11.93 3.77 -1.51
N ARG A 19 -12.98 3.06 -1.07
CA ARG A 19 -14.38 3.48 -1.25
C ARG A 19 -14.87 4.39 -0.13
N ASN A 20 -14.08 4.56 0.92
CA ASN A 20 -14.40 5.33 2.10
C ASN A 20 -13.16 6.04 2.65
N ILE A 21 -13.33 6.76 3.75
CA ILE A 21 -12.29 7.54 4.42
C ILE A 21 -11.14 6.63 4.84
N VAL A 22 -9.93 6.99 4.43
CA VAL A 22 -8.69 6.39 4.93
C VAL A 22 -8.44 6.92 6.34
N ILE A 23 -8.43 6.03 7.32
CA ILE A 23 -8.20 6.36 8.73
C ILE A 23 -6.70 6.46 9.03
N SER A 24 -5.89 5.59 8.41
CA SER A 24 -4.45 5.56 8.67
C SER A 24 -3.67 5.06 7.47
N ALA A 25 -2.44 5.54 7.34
CA ALA A 25 -1.46 5.12 6.34
C ALA A 25 -0.10 4.90 7.01
N PHE A 26 0.58 3.81 6.71
CA PHE A 26 1.84 3.41 7.32
C PHE A 26 2.84 2.95 6.26
N PHE A 27 4.12 3.21 6.49
CA PHE A 27 5.21 2.61 5.72
C PHE A 27 5.69 1.32 6.38
N SER A 28 6.11 0.35 5.57
CA SER A 28 6.94 -0.77 6.02
C SER A 28 8.33 -0.29 6.45
N ASN A 29 9.06 -1.14 7.18
CA ASN A 29 10.39 -0.81 7.68
C ASN A 29 11.40 -0.49 6.56
N ASP A 30 11.27 -1.12 5.41
CA ASP A 30 12.07 -0.88 4.21
C ASP A 30 11.54 0.25 3.31
N GLN A 31 10.42 0.88 3.67
CA GLN A 31 9.75 1.94 2.92
C GLN A 31 9.31 1.57 1.50
N GLU A 32 9.30 0.28 1.15
CA GLU A 32 8.89 -0.20 -0.17
C GLU A 32 7.40 -0.54 -0.24
N THR A 33 6.76 -0.68 0.92
CA THR A 33 5.33 -1.00 1.03
C THR A 33 4.61 0.08 1.82
N VAL A 34 3.44 0.49 1.33
CA VAL A 34 2.52 1.34 2.09
C VAL A 34 1.28 0.54 2.44
N TYR A 35 0.85 0.63 3.70
CA TYR A 35 -0.40 0.06 4.17
C TYR A 35 -1.40 1.18 4.41
N THR A 36 -2.59 1.10 3.84
CA THR A 36 -3.67 2.06 4.10
C THR A 36 -4.89 1.35 4.66
N VAL A 37 -5.40 1.83 5.79
CA VAL A 37 -6.57 1.29 6.48
C VAL A 37 -7.72 2.26 6.33
N SER A 38 -8.88 1.77 5.89
CA SER A 38 -10.08 2.56 5.65
C SER A 38 -11.19 2.23 6.63
N LYS A 39 -12.08 3.21 6.84
CA LYS A 39 -13.24 3.12 7.75
C LYS A 39 -14.23 2.02 7.38
N ASP A 40 -14.27 1.64 6.11
CA ASP A 40 -15.11 0.55 5.58
C ASP A 40 -14.60 -0.86 5.90
N GLY A 41 -13.54 -1.00 6.70
CA GLY A 41 -12.99 -2.30 7.06
C GLY A 41 -12.08 -2.89 5.98
N THR A 42 -11.51 -2.04 5.10
CA THR A 42 -10.53 -2.48 4.10
C THR A 42 -9.11 -2.07 4.47
N ILE A 43 -8.15 -2.92 4.15
CA ILE A 43 -6.72 -2.58 4.12
C ILE A 43 -6.16 -2.83 2.72
N PHE A 44 -5.45 -1.84 2.19
CA PHE A 44 -4.74 -1.98 0.92
C PHE A 44 -3.24 -2.01 1.18
N VAL A 45 -2.56 -2.90 0.46
CA VAL A 45 -1.10 -2.99 0.40
C VAL A 45 -0.67 -2.39 -0.93
N TRP A 46 0.15 -1.35 -0.88
CA TRP A 46 0.67 -0.66 -2.05
C TRP A 46 2.15 -0.96 -2.22
N LYS A 47 2.59 -1.23 -3.45
CA LYS A 47 4.01 -1.35 -3.81
C LYS A 47 4.34 -0.59 -5.08
N ASP A 48 5.61 -0.21 -5.17
CA ASP A 48 6.22 0.32 -6.38
C ASP A 48 6.69 -0.85 -7.27
N PRO A 49 6.10 -1.04 -8.45
CA PRO A 49 6.42 -2.14 -9.35
C PRO A 49 7.79 -1.96 -10.02
N ASP A 50 8.30 -0.73 -10.03
CA ASP A 50 9.65 -0.42 -10.51
C ASP A 50 10.68 -0.54 -9.38
N SER A 51 10.30 -1.07 -8.21
CA SER A 51 11.25 -1.38 -7.14
C SER A 51 12.17 -2.52 -7.58
N GLU A 52 13.46 -2.40 -7.26
CA GLU A 52 14.50 -3.37 -7.63
C GLU A 52 14.24 -4.77 -7.06
N LYS A 53 13.28 -4.94 -6.14
CA LYS A 53 12.91 -6.24 -5.56
C LYS A 53 11.70 -6.90 -6.24
N MET A 54 11.00 -6.21 -7.14
CA MET A 54 9.92 -6.76 -7.97
C MET A 54 10.41 -7.00 -9.40
N GLN A 55 11.48 -7.78 -9.57
CA GLN A 55 12.10 -8.01 -10.89
C GLN A 55 11.35 -9.03 -11.74
N ASN A 56 10.48 -9.86 -11.14
CA ASN A 56 9.70 -10.85 -11.87
C ASN A 56 8.28 -10.31 -12.12
N ASP A 57 8.06 -9.79 -13.32
CA ASP A 57 6.73 -9.34 -13.76
C ASP A 57 5.68 -10.48 -13.66
N ASP A 58 6.10 -11.74 -13.74
CA ASP A 58 5.23 -12.92 -13.69
C ASP A 58 4.51 -13.10 -12.35
N ASP A 59 5.07 -12.58 -11.25
CA ASP A 59 4.47 -12.65 -9.91
C ASP A 59 3.37 -11.58 -9.70
N LEU A 60 3.20 -10.66 -10.65
CA LEU A 60 2.21 -9.59 -10.58
C LEU A 60 0.90 -10.02 -11.25
N PRO A 61 -0.26 -9.55 -10.75
CA PRO A 61 -1.53 -9.83 -11.40
C PRO A 61 -1.56 -9.26 -12.83
N GLU A 62 -2.23 -9.97 -13.75
CA GLU A 62 -2.19 -9.74 -15.21
C GLU A 62 -2.53 -8.28 -15.61
N ASN A 63 -3.46 -7.66 -14.88
CA ASN A 63 -3.82 -6.26 -15.06
C ASN A 63 -2.65 -5.29 -14.78
N MET A 64 -1.80 -5.62 -13.81
CA MET A 64 -0.61 -4.86 -13.47
C MET A 64 0.50 -5.09 -14.49
N GLN A 65 0.68 -6.33 -14.95
CA GLN A 65 1.64 -6.65 -16.03
C GLN A 65 1.34 -5.84 -17.30
N GLN A 66 0.07 -5.80 -17.72
CA GLN A 66 -0.34 -5.06 -18.91
C GLN A 66 -0.12 -3.54 -18.75
N ALA A 67 -0.37 -3.01 -17.56
CA ALA A 67 -0.11 -1.61 -17.27
C ALA A 67 1.38 -1.27 -17.18
N LEU A 68 2.21 -2.18 -16.67
CA LEU A 68 3.67 -2.03 -16.63
C LEU A 68 4.27 -2.04 -18.01
N LYS A 69 3.84 -2.96 -18.89
CA LYS A 69 4.26 -2.98 -20.30
C LYS A 69 3.97 -1.63 -20.98
N ARG A 70 2.77 -1.08 -20.81
CA ARG A 70 2.42 0.26 -21.32
C ARG A 70 3.31 1.36 -20.74
N THR A 71 3.53 1.33 -19.42
CA THR A 71 4.34 2.34 -18.74
C THR A 71 5.81 2.30 -19.17
N ARG A 72 6.40 1.10 -19.35
CA ARG A 72 7.78 0.93 -19.84
C ARG A 72 7.94 1.42 -21.28
N ILE A 73 6.98 1.13 -22.16
CA ILE A 73 6.95 1.63 -23.55
C ILE A 73 6.92 3.18 -23.60
N ASP A 74 6.15 3.80 -22.71
CA ASP A 74 6.07 5.27 -22.62
C ASP A 74 7.37 5.90 -22.08
N ILE A 75 8.13 5.18 -21.25
CA ILE A 75 9.42 5.64 -20.70
C ILE A 75 10.53 5.58 -21.77
N GLU A 76 10.63 4.49 -22.54
CA GLU A 76 11.67 4.33 -23.57
C GLU A 76 11.56 5.38 -24.69
N SER A 77 10.35 5.83 -25.02
CA SER A 77 10.11 6.81 -26.07
C SER A 77 10.40 8.27 -25.65
N ASN A 78 10.59 8.55 -24.36
CA ASN A 78 10.67 9.92 -23.85
C ASN A 78 11.87 10.13 -22.89
N THR A 79 13.05 10.35 -23.48
CA THR A 79 14.37 10.39 -22.83
C THR A 79 14.59 11.50 -21.77
N ARG A 80 13.57 12.30 -21.43
CA ARG A 80 13.72 13.48 -20.53
C ARG A 80 12.61 13.68 -19.50
N LYS A 81 11.72 12.71 -19.24
CA LYS A 81 10.69 12.87 -18.20
C LYS A 81 11.04 12.09 -16.94
N ARG A 82 10.97 12.80 -15.81
CA ARG A 82 11.03 12.29 -14.42
C ARG A 82 10.35 10.92 -14.32
N LYS A 83 11.01 9.95 -13.67
CA LYS A 83 10.48 8.61 -13.43
C LYS A 83 9.20 8.72 -12.59
N TYR A 84 8.04 8.69 -13.23
CA TYR A 84 6.76 8.67 -12.53
C TYR A 84 6.61 7.31 -11.86
N ARG A 85 7.02 7.23 -10.58
CA ARG A 85 6.79 6.04 -9.76
C ARG A 85 5.29 5.83 -9.60
N ARG A 86 4.77 4.76 -10.16
CA ARG A 86 3.34 4.42 -10.09
C ARG A 86 3.14 3.32 -9.08
N TRP A 87 2.55 3.66 -7.94
CA TRP A 87 2.23 2.69 -6.91
C TRP A 87 0.92 1.96 -7.24
N TRP A 88 0.89 0.66 -7.00
CA TRP A 88 -0.27 -0.19 -7.26
C TRP A 88 -0.71 -0.91 -6.00
N VAL A 89 -2.02 -1.15 -5.91
CA VAL A 89 -2.57 -2.07 -4.91
C VAL A 89 -2.17 -3.49 -5.29
N THR A 90 -1.27 -4.11 -4.53
CA THR A 90 -0.88 -5.51 -4.71
C THR A 90 -1.81 -6.47 -3.98
N GLN A 91 -2.37 -6.02 -2.85
CA GLN A 91 -3.29 -6.83 -2.05
C GLN A 91 -4.39 -5.94 -1.46
N ARG A 92 -5.60 -6.48 -1.44
CA ARG A 92 -6.77 -5.85 -0.81
C ARG A 92 -7.43 -6.88 0.09
N GLU A 93 -7.37 -6.61 1.38
CA GLU A 93 -7.99 -7.46 2.39
C GLU A 93 -9.11 -6.74 3.14
N TYR A 94 -9.95 -7.55 3.76
CA TYR A 94 -11.12 -7.11 4.50
C TYR A 94 -11.03 -7.62 5.93
N PHE A 95 -11.23 -6.73 6.90
CA PHE A 95 -11.41 -7.15 8.29
C PHE A 95 -12.77 -7.86 8.44
N ASN A 96 -12.86 -8.80 9.37
CA ASN A 96 -14.12 -9.47 9.70
C ASN A 96 -15.20 -8.52 10.25
N GLN A 97 -14.82 -7.29 10.62
CA GLN A 97 -15.69 -6.26 11.17
C GLN A 97 -15.76 -5.06 10.22
N ILE A 98 -16.96 -4.50 10.04
CA ILE A 98 -17.26 -3.56 8.95
C ILE A 98 -16.73 -2.14 9.22
N LYS A 99 -16.58 -1.74 10.49
CA LYS A 99 -16.26 -0.35 10.85
C LYS A 99 -15.04 -0.24 11.74
N VAL A 100 -13.95 0.23 11.14
CA VAL A 100 -12.72 0.59 11.84
C VAL A 100 -12.85 2.01 12.40
N GLN A 101 -12.38 2.22 13.63
CA GLN A 101 -12.29 3.55 14.24
C GLN A 101 -10.86 4.05 14.33
N CYS A 102 -9.92 3.17 14.66
CA CYS A 102 -8.51 3.50 14.80
C CYS A 102 -7.64 2.33 14.36
N ALA A 103 -6.42 2.64 13.92
CA ALA A 103 -5.40 1.65 13.62
C ALA A 103 -4.04 2.20 14.03
N ASN A 104 -3.13 1.31 14.43
CA ASN A 104 -1.74 1.64 14.68
C ASN A 104 -0.84 0.50 14.22
N PHE A 105 0.34 0.81 13.71
CA PHE A 105 1.27 -0.15 13.13
C PHE A 105 2.63 -0.08 13.81
N HIS A 106 3.06 -1.22 14.34
CA HIS A 106 4.40 -1.40 14.88
C HIS A 106 5.35 -1.93 13.80
N ILE A 107 6.15 -1.03 13.26
CA ILE A 107 6.98 -1.23 12.06
C ILE A 107 8.02 -2.35 12.20
N GLN A 108 8.69 -2.47 13.35
CA GLN A 108 9.77 -3.46 13.54
C GLN A 108 9.25 -4.90 13.59
N ASN A 109 8.01 -5.09 14.08
CA ASN A 109 7.41 -6.41 14.23
C ASN A 109 6.36 -6.71 13.16
N ASN A 110 6.15 -5.81 12.20
CA ASN A 110 5.06 -5.85 11.23
C ASN A 110 3.71 -6.21 11.87
N LEU A 111 3.38 -5.55 12.98
CA LEU A 111 2.17 -5.81 13.76
C LEU A 111 1.20 -4.65 13.62
N LEU A 112 0.01 -4.93 13.10
CA LEU A 112 -1.09 -3.98 12.99
C LEU A 112 -2.10 -4.24 14.10
N VAL A 113 -2.44 -3.18 14.84
CA VAL A 113 -3.54 -3.17 15.81
C VAL A 113 -4.67 -2.34 15.22
N VAL A 114 -5.89 -2.87 15.26
CA VAL A 114 -7.09 -2.21 14.70
C VAL A 114 -8.20 -2.22 15.73
N GLY A 115 -8.75 -1.06 16.06
CA GLY A 115 -9.91 -0.91 16.92
C GLY A 115 -11.18 -0.69 16.11
N PHE A 116 -12.23 -1.44 16.42
CA PHE A 116 -13.52 -1.40 15.73
C PHE A 116 -14.56 -0.61 16.52
N THR A 117 -15.64 -0.19 15.85
CA THR A 117 -16.76 0.52 16.51
C THR A 117 -17.46 -0.28 17.60
N SER A 118 -17.35 -1.61 17.56
CA SER A 118 -17.93 -2.51 18.55
C SER A 118 -17.20 -2.49 19.89
N GLY A 119 -16.04 -1.82 19.99
CA GLY A 119 -15.16 -1.88 21.16
C GLY A 119 -14.16 -3.04 21.12
N ILE A 120 -14.31 -3.95 20.15
CA ILE A 120 -13.37 -5.04 19.88
C ILE A 120 -12.12 -4.48 19.22
N PHE A 121 -10.96 -5.08 19.50
CA PHE A 121 -9.75 -4.81 18.73
C PHE A 121 -9.10 -6.10 18.21
N GLY A 122 -8.48 -6.00 17.05
CA GLY A 122 -7.78 -7.10 16.38
C GLY A 122 -6.30 -6.83 16.21
N LEU A 123 -5.48 -7.88 16.35
CA LEU A 123 -4.06 -7.89 16.05
C LEU A 123 -3.82 -8.69 14.77
N TYR A 124 -3.10 -8.10 13.82
CA TYR A 124 -2.80 -8.69 12.52
C TYR A 124 -1.31 -8.61 12.22
N LYS A 125 -0.74 -9.69 11.69
CA LYS A 125 0.61 -9.71 11.15
C LYS A 125 0.58 -9.30 9.68
N LEU A 126 1.41 -8.34 9.30
CA LEU A 126 1.60 -7.90 7.92
C LEU A 126 2.94 -8.44 7.36
N PRO A 127 3.09 -8.61 6.04
CA PRO A 127 2.11 -8.31 4.97
C PRO A 127 0.99 -9.36 4.81
N ASP A 128 1.15 -10.57 5.34
CA ASP A 128 0.25 -11.73 5.09
C ASP A 128 -1.19 -11.58 5.62
N PHE A 129 -1.49 -10.47 6.30
CA PHE A 129 -2.78 -10.17 6.90
C PHE A 129 -3.32 -11.28 7.84
N LYS A 130 -2.42 -11.97 8.55
CA LYS A 130 -2.79 -13.05 9.46
C LYS A 130 -3.34 -12.49 10.77
N ASN A 131 -4.59 -12.79 11.10
CA ASN A 131 -5.15 -12.49 12.42
C ASN A 131 -4.42 -13.31 13.49
N ILE A 132 -3.83 -12.63 14.47
CA ILE A 132 -3.18 -13.24 15.63
C ILE A 132 -4.21 -13.42 16.74
N HIS A 133 -4.99 -12.37 17.00
CA HIS A 133 -5.95 -12.34 18.08
C HIS A 133 -7.02 -11.29 17.85
N THR A 134 -8.22 -11.52 18.35
CA THR A 134 -9.33 -10.56 18.39
C THR A 134 -9.98 -10.64 19.77
N LEU A 135 -10.06 -9.51 20.49
CA LEU A 135 -10.65 -9.40 21.84
C LEU A 135 -11.89 -8.52 21.79
#